data_AF-A0AAE5WP88-F1
#
_entry.id   AF-A0AAE5WP88-F1
#
_cell.length_a   1.000
_cell.length_b   1.000
_cell.length_c   1.000
_cell.angle_alpha   90.00
_cell.angle_beta   90.00
_cell.angle_gamma   90.00
#
_symmetry.space_group_name_H-M   'P 1'
#
loop_
_entity.id
_entity.type
_entity.pdbx_description
1 polymer ?
#
loop_
_entity_poly.entity_id
_entity_poly.type
_entity_poly.pdbx_seq_one_letter_code
_entity_poly.pdbx_strand_id
1 'polypeptide(L)'
;MRMGAFAIACVVGWSCGTSAFTFELNPTATARMEAEVGLDDKTIAFLNRLPAELRKQFVQMLKESLPLIDSSVQSYISQIDDVISSNIDQAACSATIPVNLFFDRATELVLPGDYKSKPVATLTKDLAEVVNGFSSGNPPSEFRIAYSDFLHRAATTACQVGLSAPTLLDIVGLQKAARPKWRVWSRLEGECQNADECMTWLRTTVMERVSQADSRDVALVTADTRFDKVEMPEELGFFEKLSGKFHPAPYEDAFVELFSITDGIRVAKKLRQASAEADFAAGVALINEAETKLTKAKKQLSNLDPSKNNLAISNAKAVSKVGVVVATAFANAKDAWPEIDERIEPEIVRYDELVKGASSAIKSAKANNTQINHRDIARDILRILQ
;
A
#
# COMPACT_ATOMS: atom_id res chain seq x y z
N MET A 1 -29.76 60.41 -15.56
CA MET A 1 -29.42 59.00 -15.75
C MET A 1 -28.32 58.64 -14.77
N ARG A 2 -28.59 57.67 -13.89
CA ARG A 2 -27.69 57.17 -12.85
C ARG A 2 -26.71 56.18 -13.47
N MET A 3 -25.42 56.38 -13.25
CA MET A 3 -24.45 55.28 -13.07
C MET A 3 -23.36 55.76 -12.12
N GLY A 4 -23.47 55.33 -10.86
CA GLY A 4 -22.35 55.16 -9.97
C GLY A 4 -22.12 53.66 -9.82
N ALA A 5 -20.87 53.22 -9.87
CA ALA A 5 -20.47 51.91 -9.36
C ALA A 5 -19.08 52.05 -8.76
N PHE A 6 -19.06 51.82 -7.46
CA PHE A 6 -17.90 51.82 -6.57
C PHE A 6 -16.98 50.64 -6.89
N ALA A 7 -15.68 50.90 -6.88
CA ALA A 7 -14.66 49.88 -6.75
C ALA A 7 -14.68 49.32 -5.32
N ILE A 8 -14.88 48.02 -5.17
CA ILE A 8 -14.62 47.28 -3.94
C ILE A 8 -13.40 46.39 -4.20
N ALA A 9 -12.29 46.76 -3.59
CA ALA A 9 -11.11 45.92 -3.47
C ALA A 9 -11.39 44.83 -2.44
N CYS A 10 -11.52 43.58 -2.90
CA CYS A 10 -11.46 42.41 -2.03
C CYS A 10 -10.01 41.92 -1.99
N VAL A 11 -9.27 42.34 -0.97
CA VAL A 11 -8.05 41.68 -0.52
C VAL A 11 -8.49 40.47 0.31
N VAL A 12 -8.66 39.32 -0.35
CA VAL A 12 -8.74 38.03 0.36
C VAL A 12 -7.37 37.41 0.27
N GLY A 13 -6.61 37.56 1.35
CA GLY A 13 -5.36 36.84 1.55
C GLY A 13 -5.65 35.34 1.63
N TRP A 14 -5.36 34.62 0.56
CA TRP A 14 -5.16 33.17 0.63
C TRP A 14 -3.86 32.91 1.37
N SER A 15 -3.97 32.64 2.66
CA SER A 15 -3.01 31.80 3.34
C SER A 15 -3.01 30.44 2.64
N CYS A 16 -1.95 30.16 1.88
CA CYS A 16 -1.64 28.83 1.39
C CYS A 16 -1.26 28.00 2.63
N GLY A 17 -2.27 27.50 3.33
CA GLY A 17 -2.09 26.49 4.35
C GLY A 17 -1.65 25.22 3.64
N THR A 18 -0.38 24.87 3.75
CA THR A 18 0.09 23.52 3.51
C THR A 18 -0.64 22.61 4.49
N SER A 19 -1.77 22.05 4.07
CA SER A 19 -2.40 20.95 4.76
C SER A 19 -1.39 19.81 4.77
N ALA A 20 -0.71 19.62 5.89
CA ALA A 20 -0.07 18.35 6.18
C ALA A 20 -1.22 17.34 6.26
N PHE A 21 -1.48 16.64 5.16
CA PHE A 21 -2.37 15.49 5.15
C PHE A 21 -1.71 14.41 6.00
N THR A 22 -2.06 14.37 7.28
CA THR A 22 -1.79 13.20 8.12
C THR A 22 -2.74 12.11 7.64
N PHE A 23 -2.19 11.21 6.82
CA PHE A 23 -2.90 10.07 6.27
C PHE A 23 -3.14 9.04 7.38
N GLU A 24 -4.30 9.12 8.03
CA GLU A 24 -4.69 8.14 9.04
C GLU A 24 -5.25 6.89 8.34
N LEU A 25 -4.38 5.90 8.12
CA LEU A 25 -4.71 4.63 7.51
C LEU A 25 -5.64 3.80 8.41
N ASN A 26 -6.85 3.50 7.94
CA ASN A 26 -7.77 2.58 8.61
C ASN A 26 -7.20 1.14 8.57
N PRO A 27 -6.83 0.53 9.71
CA PRO A 27 -6.01 -0.69 9.83
C PRO A 27 -6.64 -1.97 9.24
N THR A 28 -7.93 -1.95 8.90
CA THR A 28 -8.67 -3.14 8.45
C THR A 28 -8.73 -3.29 6.93
N ALA A 29 -8.72 -2.19 6.18
CA ALA A 29 -8.69 -2.18 4.71
C ALA A 29 -7.26 -2.31 4.17
N THR A 30 -6.31 -1.74 4.91
CA THR A 30 -4.86 -1.85 4.75
C THR A 30 -4.39 -3.30 4.72
N ALA A 31 -4.80 -4.13 5.68
CA ALA A 31 -4.27 -5.49 5.82
C ALA A 31 -4.48 -6.44 4.61
N ARG A 32 -5.40 -6.14 3.70
CA ARG A 32 -5.63 -6.94 2.47
C ARG A 32 -4.97 -6.31 1.24
N MET A 33 -4.94 -4.98 1.15
CA MET A 33 -4.20 -4.27 0.11
C MET A 33 -2.69 -4.38 0.33
N GLU A 34 -2.19 -4.29 1.55
CA GLU A 34 -0.75 -4.19 1.84
C GLU A 34 0.02 -5.50 1.68
N ALA A 35 -0.65 -6.65 1.72
CA ALA A 35 0.00 -7.91 1.31
C ALA A 35 0.19 -8.01 -0.21
N GLU A 36 -0.53 -7.21 -1.01
CA GLU A 36 -0.42 -7.12 -2.48
C GLU A 36 0.31 -5.83 -2.93
N VAL A 37 0.36 -4.79 -2.11
CA VAL A 37 1.04 -3.53 -2.39
C VAL A 37 2.55 -3.80 -2.40
N GLY A 38 3.22 -3.53 -3.51
CA GLY A 38 4.68 -3.67 -3.65
C GLY A 38 5.19 -5.05 -4.05
N LEU A 39 4.32 -6.06 -4.13
CA LEU A 39 4.68 -7.32 -4.78
C LEU A 39 4.30 -7.20 -6.26
N ASP A 40 5.29 -7.34 -7.15
CA ASP A 40 5.03 -7.36 -8.59
C ASP A 40 4.22 -8.62 -8.97
N ASP A 41 3.58 -8.60 -10.15
CA ASP A 41 2.71 -9.69 -10.60
C ASP A 41 3.45 -11.05 -10.65
N LYS A 42 4.76 -11.08 -10.92
CA LYS A 42 5.57 -12.31 -10.88
C LYS A 42 5.79 -12.75 -9.43
N THR A 43 5.99 -11.83 -8.48
CA THR A 43 6.05 -12.14 -7.05
C THR A 43 4.71 -12.64 -6.49
N ILE A 44 3.58 -12.04 -6.90
CA ILE A 44 2.23 -12.55 -6.56
C ILE A 44 2.04 -13.97 -7.14
N ALA A 45 2.43 -14.18 -8.40
CA ALA A 45 2.39 -15.49 -9.03
C ALA A 45 3.29 -16.50 -8.31
N PHE A 46 4.47 -16.09 -7.84
CA PHE A 46 5.36 -16.91 -7.02
C PHE A 46 4.73 -17.28 -5.68
N LEU A 47 4.17 -16.32 -4.93
CA LEU A 47 3.46 -16.59 -3.68
C LEU A 47 2.27 -17.54 -3.88
N ASN A 48 1.59 -17.44 -5.02
CA ASN A 48 0.49 -18.34 -5.37
C ASN A 48 0.95 -19.77 -5.69
N ARG A 49 2.22 -19.98 -6.04
CA ARG A 49 2.84 -21.30 -6.19
C ARG A 49 3.29 -21.90 -4.86
N LEU A 50 3.37 -21.13 -3.78
CA LEU A 50 3.68 -21.65 -2.45
C LEU A 50 2.50 -22.45 -1.86
N PRO A 51 2.79 -23.51 -1.08
CA PRO A 51 1.80 -24.20 -0.24
C PRO A 51 0.97 -23.22 0.61
N ALA A 52 -0.31 -23.53 0.83
CA ALA A 52 -1.26 -22.63 1.48
C ALA A 52 -0.81 -22.17 2.88
N GLU A 53 -0.15 -23.06 3.62
CA GLU A 53 0.39 -22.83 4.96
C GLU A 53 1.52 -21.80 4.94
N LEU A 54 2.46 -21.92 4.00
CA LEU A 54 3.55 -20.95 3.82
C LEU A 54 3.02 -19.60 3.33
N ARG A 55 2.01 -19.61 2.46
CA ARG A 55 1.36 -18.39 1.98
C ARG A 55 0.69 -17.63 3.13
N LYS A 56 -0.02 -18.33 4.02
CA LYS A 56 -0.64 -17.73 5.22
C LYS A 56 0.41 -17.15 6.16
N GLN A 57 1.51 -17.87 6.40
CA GLN A 57 2.61 -17.37 7.24
C GLN A 57 3.27 -16.12 6.64
N PHE A 58 3.53 -16.11 5.33
CA PHE A 58 4.06 -14.94 4.63
C PHE A 58 3.13 -13.72 4.73
N VAL A 59 1.84 -13.91 4.46
CA VAL A 59 0.84 -12.83 4.57
C VAL A 59 0.71 -12.34 6.01
N GLN A 60 0.75 -13.24 6.99
CA GLN A 60 0.66 -12.88 8.40
C GLN A 60 1.88 -12.08 8.87
N MET A 61 3.09 -12.47 8.46
CA MET A 61 4.32 -11.74 8.79
C MET A 61 4.41 -10.38 8.10
N LEU A 62 3.97 -10.29 6.84
CA LEU A 62 3.82 -8.99 6.17
C LEU A 62 2.88 -8.10 6.99
N LYS A 63 1.74 -8.64 7.44
CA LYS A 63 0.77 -7.91 8.28
C LYS A 63 1.34 -7.41 9.60
N GLU A 64 2.13 -8.23 10.28
CA GLU A 64 2.72 -7.90 11.57
C GLU A 64 3.84 -6.85 11.45
N SER A 65 4.44 -6.74 10.27
CA SER A 65 5.48 -5.75 9.98
C SER A 65 4.90 -4.38 9.60
N LEU A 66 3.63 -4.31 9.19
CA LEU A 66 2.96 -3.08 8.73
C LEU A 66 2.99 -1.90 9.70
N PRO A 67 2.76 -2.06 11.03
CA PRO A 67 2.74 -0.93 11.95
C PRO A 67 4.11 -0.27 12.14
N LEU A 68 5.19 -0.91 11.68
CA LEU A 68 6.56 -0.42 11.75
C LEU A 68 6.97 0.39 10.50
N ILE A 69 6.10 0.42 9.47
CA ILE A 69 6.39 1.05 8.19
C ILE A 69 5.95 2.51 8.22
N ASP A 70 6.87 3.38 8.63
CA ASP A 70 6.65 4.83 8.59
C ASP A 70 6.65 5.36 7.14
N SER A 71 5.72 6.28 6.93
CA SER A 71 5.24 7.12 5.80
C SER A 71 6.01 7.31 4.46
N SER A 72 7.16 6.69 4.22
CA SER A 72 7.85 6.78 2.91
C SER A 72 7.76 5.47 2.11
N VAL A 73 7.32 5.57 0.85
CA VAL A 73 7.22 4.45 -0.11
C VAL A 73 8.52 3.65 -0.21
N GLN A 74 9.67 4.32 -0.03
CA GLN A 74 11.00 3.70 -0.10
C GLN A 74 11.36 2.90 1.16
N SER A 75 10.93 3.37 2.34
CA SER A 75 11.01 2.59 3.59
C SER A 75 10.15 1.33 3.50
N TYR A 76 8.94 1.45 2.93
CA TYR A 76 8.04 0.32 2.69
C TYR A 76 8.67 -0.80 1.85
N ILE A 77 9.25 -0.47 0.69
CA ILE A 77 9.92 -1.46 -0.18
C ILE A 77 11.11 -2.11 0.55
N SER A 78 11.90 -1.31 1.28
CA SER A 78 13.07 -1.80 2.02
C SER A 78 12.69 -2.74 3.17
N GLN A 79 11.58 -2.46 3.88
CA GLN A 79 11.11 -3.28 4.99
C GLN A 79 10.49 -4.60 4.51
N ILE A 80 9.78 -4.61 3.38
CA ILE A 80 9.33 -5.85 2.73
C ILE A 80 10.53 -6.73 2.37
N ASP A 81 11.60 -6.11 1.89
CA ASP A 81 12.82 -6.84 1.52
C ASP A 81 13.48 -7.50 2.73
N ASP A 82 13.50 -6.83 3.88
CA ASP A 82 13.99 -7.41 5.13
C ASP A 82 13.12 -8.60 5.60
N VAL A 83 11.79 -8.50 5.49
CA VAL A 83 10.85 -9.59 5.87
C VAL A 83 10.98 -10.79 4.96
N ILE A 84 10.95 -10.59 3.64
CA ILE A 84 11.17 -11.68 2.67
C ILE A 84 12.54 -12.30 2.92
N SER A 85 13.53 -11.46 3.27
CA SER A 85 14.88 -11.94 3.49
C SER A 85 15.00 -12.89 4.66
N SER A 86 14.46 -12.48 5.81
CA SER A 86 14.37 -13.29 7.03
C SER A 86 13.67 -14.63 6.78
N ASN A 87 12.62 -14.65 5.94
CA ASN A 87 11.85 -15.87 5.67
C ASN A 87 12.61 -16.87 4.79
N ILE A 88 13.38 -16.38 3.81
CA ILE A 88 14.26 -17.23 3.01
C ILE A 88 15.35 -17.86 3.90
N ASP A 89 15.91 -17.09 4.83
CA ASP A 89 16.93 -17.60 5.75
C ASP A 89 16.36 -18.66 6.70
N GLN A 90 15.17 -18.44 7.26
CA GLN A 90 14.48 -19.43 8.09
C GLN A 90 14.15 -20.72 7.32
N ALA A 91 13.70 -20.61 6.06
CA ALA A 91 13.42 -21.77 5.21
C ALA A 91 14.71 -22.55 4.88
N ALA A 92 15.81 -21.84 4.57
CA ALA A 92 17.11 -22.45 4.34
C ALA A 92 17.63 -23.18 5.59
N CYS A 93 17.53 -22.57 6.77
CA CYS A 93 17.91 -23.23 8.02
C CYS A 93 17.05 -24.46 8.33
N SER A 94 15.74 -24.40 8.05
CA SER A 94 14.83 -25.53 8.27
C SER A 94 15.07 -26.70 7.32
N ALA A 95 15.51 -26.43 6.09
CA ALA A 95 15.84 -27.47 5.11
C ALA A 95 17.17 -28.19 5.41
N THR A 96 18.03 -27.61 6.26
CA THR A 96 19.44 -28.05 6.39
C THR A 96 19.71 -28.89 7.65
N ILE A 97 18.77 -29.07 8.61
CA ILE A 97 19.11 -29.73 9.89
C ILE A 97 18.08 -30.78 10.38
N PRO A 98 18.49 -32.06 10.57
CA PRO A 98 17.94 -32.92 11.63
C PRO A 98 18.50 -32.47 12.99
N VAL A 99 17.60 -31.97 13.85
CA VAL A 99 17.85 -31.13 15.05
C VAL A 99 18.72 -31.79 16.15
N ASN A 100 19.08 -33.07 16.03
CA ASN A 100 19.69 -33.84 17.12
C ASN A 100 21.24 -33.85 17.16
N LEU A 101 21.93 -33.13 16.28
CA LEU A 101 23.41 -33.15 16.22
C LEU A 101 24.13 -31.90 16.77
N PHE A 102 23.40 -30.81 17.02
CA PHE A 102 24.04 -29.53 17.37
C PHE A 102 24.08 -29.21 18.87
N PHE A 103 23.08 -29.62 19.64
CA PHE A 103 23.04 -29.26 21.06
C PHE A 103 24.04 -30.03 21.94
N ASP A 104 24.45 -31.24 21.54
CA ASP A 104 25.40 -32.05 22.32
C ASP A 104 26.88 -31.60 22.16
N ARG A 105 27.18 -30.64 21.29
CA ARG A 105 28.55 -30.12 21.07
C ARG A 105 28.76 -28.65 21.42
N ALA A 106 27.70 -27.94 21.84
CA ALA A 106 27.75 -26.48 22.02
C ALA A 106 28.43 -26.01 23.31
N THR A 107 28.79 -26.90 24.25
CA THR A 107 29.35 -26.52 25.55
C THR A 107 30.88 -26.49 25.62
N GLU A 108 31.63 -26.88 24.58
CA GLU A 108 33.11 -26.99 24.68
C GLU A 108 33.94 -26.21 23.65
N LEU A 109 33.36 -25.36 22.80
CA LEU A 109 34.15 -24.68 21.76
C LEU A 109 34.42 -23.20 22.07
N VAL A 110 35.49 -22.95 22.83
CA VAL A 110 36.29 -21.71 22.66
C VAL A 110 36.89 -21.77 21.26
N LEU A 111 36.17 -21.25 20.27
CA LEU A 111 36.62 -21.21 18.88
C LEU A 111 37.81 -20.24 18.74
N PRO A 112 38.99 -20.71 18.29
CA PRO A 112 40.13 -19.85 18.03
C PRO A 112 39.79 -18.80 16.96
N GLY A 113 40.36 -17.59 17.08
CA GLY A 113 39.99 -16.38 16.33
C GLY A 113 39.94 -16.48 14.80
N ASP A 114 40.49 -17.53 14.20
CA ASP A 114 40.47 -17.80 12.75
C ASP A 114 39.18 -18.45 12.22
N TYR A 115 38.29 -18.95 13.09
CA TYR A 115 37.03 -19.56 12.62
C TYR A 115 35.97 -18.52 12.23
N LYS A 116 36.08 -17.27 12.70
CA LYS A 116 35.15 -16.18 12.39
C LYS A 116 35.43 -15.54 11.02
N SER A 117 36.70 -15.48 10.60
CA SER A 117 37.12 -14.82 9.35
C SER A 117 36.95 -15.72 8.13
N LYS A 118 37.12 -17.04 8.27
CA LYS A 118 37.10 -17.98 7.14
C LYS A 118 35.75 -18.05 6.41
N PRO A 119 34.59 -18.19 7.07
CA PRO A 119 33.31 -18.26 6.37
C PRO A 119 32.98 -16.97 5.61
N VAL A 120 33.20 -15.82 6.23
CA VAL A 120 32.96 -14.51 5.61
C VAL A 120 33.94 -14.23 4.47
N ALA A 121 35.23 -14.52 4.64
CA ALA A 121 36.22 -14.37 3.58
C ALA A 121 35.93 -15.30 2.39
N THR A 122 35.51 -16.55 2.64
CA THR A 122 35.09 -17.48 1.59
C THR A 122 33.86 -16.93 0.86
N LEU A 123 32.80 -16.52 1.55
CA LEU A 123 31.61 -15.96 0.90
C LEU A 123 31.91 -14.65 0.15
N THR A 124 32.81 -13.82 0.66
CA THR A 124 33.25 -12.61 -0.03
C THR A 124 33.97 -12.96 -1.34
N LYS A 125 34.82 -13.99 -1.31
CA LYS A 125 35.50 -14.50 -2.51
C LYS A 125 34.50 -15.13 -3.48
N ASP A 126 33.57 -15.94 -3.00
CA ASP A 126 32.52 -16.55 -3.81
C ASP A 126 31.68 -15.49 -4.53
N LEU A 127 31.29 -14.41 -3.84
CA LEU A 127 30.55 -13.30 -4.44
C LEU A 127 31.38 -12.61 -5.53
N ALA A 128 32.67 -12.36 -5.26
CA ALA A 128 33.57 -11.79 -6.26
C ALA A 128 33.75 -12.71 -7.47
N GLU A 129 33.84 -14.03 -7.28
CA GLU A 129 33.90 -15.01 -8.36
C GLU A 129 32.62 -15.06 -9.18
N VAL A 130 31.45 -14.97 -8.54
CA VAL A 130 30.16 -14.83 -9.23
C VAL A 130 30.16 -13.58 -10.11
N VAL A 131 30.51 -12.42 -9.54
CA VAL A 131 30.52 -11.14 -10.28
C VAL A 131 31.52 -11.16 -11.44
N ASN A 132 32.73 -11.70 -11.22
CA ASN A 132 33.76 -11.78 -12.25
C ASN A 132 33.49 -12.86 -13.31
N GLY A 133 32.60 -13.82 -13.02
CA GLY A 133 32.20 -14.87 -13.95
C GLY A 133 31.21 -14.41 -15.00
N PHE A 134 30.64 -13.21 -14.85
CA PHE A 134 29.70 -12.66 -15.82
C PHE A 134 30.39 -12.08 -17.06
N SER A 135 29.65 -12.15 -18.15
CA SER A 135 29.95 -11.66 -19.49
C SER A 135 28.74 -10.84 -19.96
N SER A 136 29.01 -9.87 -20.82
CA SER A 136 27.97 -9.00 -21.38
C SER A 136 26.94 -9.77 -22.21
N GLY A 137 27.30 -10.95 -22.72
CA GLY A 137 26.41 -11.82 -23.48
C GLY A 137 25.58 -12.78 -22.64
N ASN A 138 25.76 -12.84 -21.31
CA ASN A 138 24.95 -13.73 -20.49
C ASN A 138 23.48 -13.25 -20.49
N PRO A 139 22.51 -14.16 -20.59
CA PRO A 139 21.11 -13.83 -20.39
C PRO A 139 20.79 -13.57 -18.91
N PRO A 140 19.72 -12.81 -18.61
CA PRO A 140 19.29 -12.54 -17.23
C PRO A 140 19.13 -13.79 -16.35
N SER A 141 18.76 -14.93 -16.94
CA SER A 141 18.62 -16.21 -16.23
C SER A 141 19.94 -16.68 -15.63
N GLU A 142 21.07 -16.48 -16.31
CA GLU A 142 22.39 -16.87 -15.80
C GLU A 142 22.83 -16.00 -14.62
N PHE A 143 22.60 -14.68 -14.69
CA PHE A 143 22.80 -13.79 -13.54
C PHE A 143 21.94 -14.20 -12.35
N ARG A 144 20.65 -14.44 -12.59
CA ARG A 144 19.71 -14.88 -11.56
C ARG A 144 20.18 -16.18 -10.90
N ILE A 145 20.57 -17.18 -11.69
CA ILE A 145 21.02 -18.49 -11.17
C ILE A 145 22.29 -18.31 -10.32
N ALA A 146 23.29 -17.59 -10.82
CA ALA A 146 24.56 -17.42 -10.11
C ALA A 146 24.38 -16.68 -8.77
N TYR A 147 23.57 -15.61 -8.74
CA TYR A 147 23.23 -14.95 -7.48
C TYR A 147 22.37 -15.83 -6.57
N SER A 148 21.45 -16.62 -7.11
CA SER A 148 20.63 -17.55 -6.33
C SER A 148 21.50 -18.61 -5.63
N ASP A 149 22.47 -19.17 -6.35
CA ASP A 149 23.40 -20.17 -5.82
C ASP A 149 24.27 -19.56 -4.72
N PHE A 150 24.75 -18.32 -4.92
CA PHE A 150 25.46 -17.58 -3.88
C PHE A 150 24.59 -17.36 -2.64
N LEU A 151 23.36 -16.85 -2.82
CA LEU A 151 22.43 -16.58 -1.72
C LEU A 151 22.10 -17.86 -0.94
N HIS A 152 21.94 -18.98 -1.63
CA HIS A 152 21.75 -20.28 -0.99
C HIS A 152 22.97 -20.68 -0.14
N ARG A 153 24.19 -20.61 -0.68
CA ARG A 153 25.42 -20.89 0.08
C ARG A 153 25.57 -19.95 1.28
N ALA A 154 25.28 -18.67 1.11
CA ALA A 154 25.33 -17.67 2.18
C ALA A 154 24.32 -17.99 3.29
N ALA A 155 23.08 -18.35 2.94
CA ALA A 155 22.06 -18.73 3.91
C ALA A 155 22.45 -20.02 4.65
N THR A 156 22.89 -21.06 3.94
CA THR A 156 23.40 -22.30 4.57
C THR A 156 24.56 -22.01 5.52
N THR A 157 25.49 -21.14 5.13
CA THR A 157 26.62 -20.73 5.97
C THR A 157 26.13 -19.98 7.21
N ALA A 158 25.17 -19.05 7.06
CA ALA A 158 24.56 -18.33 8.18
C ALA A 158 23.96 -19.28 9.23
N CYS A 159 23.28 -20.34 8.78
CA CYS A 159 22.73 -21.38 9.66
C CYS A 159 23.82 -22.19 10.37
N GLN A 160 24.96 -22.45 9.70
CA GLN A 160 26.08 -23.23 10.24
C GLN A 160 26.95 -22.46 11.25
N VAL A 161 27.13 -21.14 11.07
CA VAL A 161 27.97 -20.30 11.96
C VAL A 161 27.30 -19.90 13.29
N GLY A 162 26.23 -20.61 13.68
CA GLY A 162 25.33 -20.33 14.79
C GLY A 162 25.89 -19.49 15.94
N LEU A 163 25.09 -18.51 16.39
CA LEU A 163 25.24 -17.69 17.60
C LEU A 163 26.38 -16.66 17.66
N SER A 164 27.31 -16.61 16.69
CA SER A 164 28.26 -15.48 16.64
C SER A 164 27.65 -14.26 15.94
N ALA A 165 27.06 -13.35 16.72
CA ALA A 165 26.34 -12.18 16.20
C ALA A 165 27.13 -11.35 15.16
N PRO A 166 28.46 -11.09 15.31
CA PRO A 166 29.20 -10.31 14.31
C PRO A 166 29.33 -11.03 12.96
N THR A 167 29.70 -12.31 12.96
CA THR A 167 29.86 -13.10 11.72
C THR A 167 28.52 -13.27 11.01
N LEU A 168 27.43 -13.43 11.77
CA LEU A 168 26.08 -13.46 11.19
C LEU A 168 25.73 -12.12 10.52
N LEU A 169 26.03 -10.99 11.16
CA LEU A 169 25.79 -9.66 10.58
C LEU A 169 26.58 -9.44 9.28
N ASP A 170 27.83 -9.90 9.21
CA ASP A 170 28.65 -9.82 8.00
C ASP A 170 28.05 -10.66 6.85
N ILE A 171 27.58 -11.89 7.15
CA ILE A 171 26.92 -12.74 6.15
C ILE A 171 25.60 -12.12 5.68
N VAL A 172 24.80 -11.58 6.61
CA VAL A 172 23.57 -10.85 6.28
C VAL A 172 23.91 -9.62 5.42
N GLY A 173 25.01 -8.92 5.68
CA GLY A 173 25.51 -7.83 4.84
C GLY A 173 25.79 -8.28 3.40
N LEU A 174 26.47 -9.41 3.22
CA LEU A 174 26.72 -9.99 1.90
C LEU A 174 25.43 -10.40 1.18
N GLN A 175 24.49 -11.00 1.91
CA GLN A 175 23.17 -11.31 1.35
C GLN A 175 22.41 -10.04 0.96
N LYS A 176 22.41 -9.00 1.81
CA LYS A 176 21.78 -7.71 1.52
C LYS A 176 22.37 -7.04 0.28
N ALA A 177 23.66 -7.23 0.01
CA ALA A 177 24.29 -6.75 -1.22
C ALA A 177 23.88 -7.57 -2.47
N ALA A 178 23.70 -8.89 -2.34
CA ALA A 178 23.39 -9.76 -3.47
C ALA A 178 21.89 -9.87 -3.82
N ARG A 179 20.99 -9.75 -2.83
CA ARG A 179 19.53 -9.92 -3.04
C ARG A 179 18.91 -8.91 -4.02
N PRO A 180 19.21 -7.58 -3.94
CA PRO A 180 18.66 -6.63 -4.90
C PRO A 180 19.08 -6.98 -6.33
N LYS A 181 20.34 -7.39 -6.51
CA LYS A 181 20.92 -7.82 -7.80
C LYS A 181 20.21 -9.06 -8.35
N TRP A 182 20.07 -10.09 -7.51
CA TRP A 182 19.29 -11.28 -7.85
C TRP A 182 17.86 -10.93 -8.31
N ARG A 183 17.18 -10.04 -7.58
CA ARG A 183 15.79 -9.66 -7.88
C ARG A 183 15.67 -8.95 -9.22
N VAL A 184 16.54 -7.98 -9.52
CA VAL A 184 16.46 -7.24 -10.80
C VAL A 184 16.65 -8.19 -11.98
N TRP A 185 17.63 -9.08 -11.91
CA TRP A 185 17.85 -10.09 -12.96
C TRP A 185 16.69 -11.09 -13.07
N SER A 186 16.08 -11.46 -11.94
CA SER A 186 14.89 -12.31 -11.96
C SER A 186 13.67 -11.66 -12.61
N ARG A 187 13.52 -10.34 -12.51
CA ARG A 187 12.41 -9.62 -13.13
C ARG A 187 12.60 -9.49 -14.65
N LEU A 188 13.84 -9.37 -15.08
CA LEU A 188 14.27 -9.26 -16.48
C LEU A 188 14.27 -10.60 -17.23
N GLU A 189 14.13 -11.73 -16.53
CA GLU A 189 14.09 -13.06 -17.16
C GLU A 189 12.92 -13.16 -18.15
N GLY A 190 13.27 -13.48 -19.40
CA GLY A 190 12.34 -13.62 -20.53
C GLY A 190 11.99 -12.30 -21.24
N GLU A 191 12.42 -11.15 -20.73
CA GLU A 191 12.11 -9.84 -21.31
C GLU A 191 13.18 -9.36 -22.32
N CYS A 192 14.42 -9.81 -22.15
CA CYS A 192 15.61 -9.35 -22.88
C CYS A 192 16.69 -10.44 -22.93
N GLN A 193 17.62 -10.37 -23.89
CA GLN A 193 18.62 -11.42 -24.10
C GLN A 193 19.94 -11.21 -23.34
N ASN A 194 20.27 -9.98 -22.98
CA ASN A 194 21.54 -9.60 -22.37
C ASN A 194 21.43 -8.25 -21.63
N ALA A 195 22.47 -7.84 -20.90
CA ALA A 195 22.47 -6.64 -20.07
C ALA A 195 22.12 -5.34 -20.83
N ASP A 196 22.69 -5.14 -22.02
CA ASP A 196 22.45 -3.95 -22.86
C ASP A 196 21.00 -3.86 -23.35
N GLU A 197 20.47 -4.98 -23.85
CA GLU A 197 19.08 -5.08 -24.27
C GLU A 197 18.11 -4.87 -23.09
N CYS A 198 18.44 -5.43 -21.93
CA CYS A 198 17.65 -5.25 -20.72
C CYS A 198 17.61 -3.79 -20.28
N MET A 199 18.73 -3.08 -20.37
CA MET A 199 18.81 -1.65 -20.04
C MET A 199 17.92 -0.83 -20.97
N THR A 200 18.00 -1.08 -22.27
CA THR A 200 17.18 -0.39 -23.27
C THR A 200 15.70 -0.67 -23.06
N TRP A 201 15.34 -1.94 -22.89
CA TRP A 201 13.97 -2.39 -22.65
C TRP A 201 13.39 -1.78 -21.36
N LEU A 202 14.12 -1.88 -20.26
CA LEU A 202 13.65 -1.41 -18.96
C LEU A 202 13.50 0.10 -18.95
N ARG A 203 14.48 0.86 -19.47
CA ARG A 203 14.39 2.32 -19.55
C ARG A 203 13.17 2.77 -20.36
N THR A 204 12.94 2.14 -21.51
CA THR A 204 11.77 2.43 -22.37
C THR A 204 10.47 2.13 -21.63
N THR A 205 10.39 0.97 -20.98
CA THR A 205 9.23 0.54 -20.21
C THR A 205 8.93 1.49 -19.04
N VAL A 206 9.96 1.92 -18.30
CA VAL A 206 9.79 2.86 -17.20
C VAL A 206 9.33 4.22 -17.72
N MET A 207 9.94 4.73 -18.79
CA MET A 207 9.52 5.99 -19.42
C MET A 207 8.03 5.97 -19.83
N GLU A 208 7.60 4.89 -20.49
CA GLU A 208 6.20 4.70 -20.86
C GLU A 208 5.30 4.69 -19.62
N ARG A 209 5.65 3.92 -18.60
CA ARG A 209 4.89 3.84 -17.34
C ARG A 209 4.80 5.19 -16.63
N VAL A 210 5.87 5.96 -16.58
CA VAL A 210 5.88 7.31 -15.99
C VAL A 210 4.92 8.20 -16.77
N SER A 211 4.98 8.19 -18.11
CA SER A 211 4.10 9.02 -18.96
C SER A 211 2.61 8.65 -18.89
N GLN A 212 2.29 7.37 -18.66
CA GLN A 212 0.91 6.87 -18.60
C GLN A 212 0.31 6.91 -17.18
N ALA A 213 1.14 7.09 -16.16
CA ALA A 213 0.69 7.12 -14.78
C ALA A 213 -0.09 8.39 -14.45
N ASP A 214 -0.90 8.33 -13.39
CA ASP A 214 -1.56 9.52 -12.86
C ASP A 214 -0.50 10.50 -12.35
N SER A 215 -0.60 11.77 -12.76
CA SER A 215 0.35 12.82 -12.40
C SER A 215 0.60 12.95 -10.89
N ARG A 216 -0.40 12.62 -10.06
CA ARG A 216 -0.28 12.63 -8.59
C ARG A 216 0.63 11.52 -8.09
N ASP A 217 0.53 10.34 -8.68
CA ASP A 217 1.35 9.19 -8.32
C ASP A 217 2.81 9.43 -8.76
N VAL A 218 3.01 10.02 -9.95
CA VAL A 218 4.32 10.44 -10.48
C VAL A 218 4.97 11.49 -9.57
N ALA A 219 4.21 12.52 -9.19
CA ALA A 219 4.69 13.59 -8.33
C ALA A 219 5.06 13.09 -6.92
N LEU A 220 4.22 12.21 -6.33
CA LEU A 220 4.44 11.67 -4.99
C LEU A 220 5.78 10.94 -4.86
N VAL A 221 6.19 10.22 -5.92
CA VAL A 221 7.45 9.45 -5.92
C VAL A 221 8.59 10.15 -6.65
N THR A 222 8.37 11.39 -7.10
CA THR A 222 9.34 12.18 -7.89
C THR A 222 9.86 11.44 -9.12
N ALA A 223 8.99 10.66 -9.77
CA ALA A 223 9.38 9.70 -10.80
C ALA A 223 10.15 10.33 -11.97
N ASP A 224 9.71 11.48 -12.50
CA ASP A 224 10.40 12.18 -13.60
C ASP A 224 11.84 12.55 -13.20
N THR A 225 12.00 13.23 -12.06
CA THR A 225 13.31 13.67 -11.57
C THR A 225 14.25 12.49 -11.27
N ARG A 226 13.71 11.38 -10.77
CA ARG A 226 14.50 10.17 -10.51
C ARG A 226 14.90 9.49 -11.80
N PHE A 227 13.98 9.38 -12.75
CA PHE A 227 14.22 8.78 -14.07
C PHE A 227 15.34 9.52 -14.82
N ASP A 228 15.31 10.86 -14.82
CA ASP A 228 16.33 11.70 -15.46
C ASP A 228 17.71 11.55 -14.83
N LYS A 229 17.78 11.20 -13.54
CA LYS A 229 19.03 11.00 -12.80
C LYS A 229 19.60 9.59 -12.93
N VAL A 230 18.89 8.64 -13.54
CA VAL A 230 19.43 7.30 -13.76
C VAL A 230 20.55 7.38 -14.79
N GLU A 231 21.78 7.25 -14.31
CA GLU A 231 22.97 7.16 -15.14
C GLU A 231 22.91 5.90 -16.02
N MET A 232 23.15 6.07 -17.31
CA MET A 232 23.26 4.94 -18.22
C MET A 232 24.67 4.36 -18.11
N PRO A 233 24.81 3.03 -18.01
CA PRO A 233 26.12 2.42 -18.15
C PRO A 233 26.72 2.81 -19.49
N GLU A 234 28.03 3.11 -19.51
CA GLU A 234 28.74 3.38 -20.75
C GLU A 234 28.60 2.18 -21.68
N GLU A 235 28.36 2.43 -22.97
CA GLU A 235 28.30 1.35 -23.94
C GLU A 235 29.62 0.59 -23.91
N LEU A 236 29.55 -0.72 -23.71
CA LEU A 236 30.72 -1.58 -23.68
C LEU A 236 31.52 -1.38 -24.98
N GLY A 237 32.75 -0.92 -24.83
CA GLY A 237 33.67 -0.71 -25.93
C GLY A 237 33.98 -2.02 -26.64
N PHE A 238 34.43 -1.93 -27.89
CA PHE A 238 34.82 -3.10 -28.69
C PHE A 238 35.81 -4.00 -27.94
N PHE A 239 36.80 -3.42 -27.24
CA PHE A 239 37.80 -4.16 -26.49
C PHE A 239 37.25 -4.84 -25.23
N GLU A 240 36.27 -4.26 -24.56
CA GLU A 240 35.63 -4.88 -23.38
C GLU A 240 34.79 -6.08 -23.82
N LYS A 241 34.00 -5.91 -24.89
CA LYS A 241 33.28 -7.01 -25.56
C LYS A 241 34.21 -8.15 -25.98
N LEU A 242 35.41 -7.82 -26.48
CA LEU A 242 36.40 -8.83 -26.93
C LEU A 242 37.19 -9.47 -25.78
N SER A 243 37.45 -8.72 -24.71
CA SER A 243 38.15 -9.21 -23.51
C SER A 243 37.30 -10.11 -22.63
N GLY A 244 35.98 -10.09 -22.82
CA GLY A 244 35.01 -10.80 -21.98
C GLY A 244 34.90 -10.23 -20.57
N LYS A 245 35.61 -9.13 -20.25
CA LYS A 245 35.49 -8.48 -18.94
C LYS A 245 34.23 -7.63 -18.93
N PHE A 246 33.23 -8.11 -18.20
CA PHE A 246 31.97 -7.41 -17.98
C PHE A 246 31.85 -7.04 -16.51
N HIS A 247 31.55 -5.77 -16.23
CA HIS A 247 31.25 -5.33 -14.88
C HIS A 247 29.73 -5.08 -14.77
N PRO A 248 28.98 -5.94 -14.06
CA PRO A 248 27.52 -5.85 -14.02
C PRO A 248 27.01 -4.69 -13.13
N ALA A 249 27.82 -4.17 -12.21
CA ALA A 249 27.33 -3.28 -11.16
C ALA A 249 26.65 -2.00 -11.70
N PRO A 250 27.18 -1.28 -12.71
CA PRO A 250 26.52 -0.11 -13.27
C PRO A 250 25.13 -0.42 -13.86
N TYR A 251 24.97 -1.59 -14.48
CA TYR A 251 23.68 -2.05 -14.99
C TYR A 251 22.73 -2.39 -13.84
N GLU A 252 23.21 -3.15 -12.86
CA GLU A 252 22.42 -3.57 -11.70
C GLU A 252 21.91 -2.37 -10.90
N ASP A 253 22.75 -1.37 -10.65
CA ASP A 253 22.39 -0.16 -9.92
C ASP A 253 21.34 0.65 -10.69
N ALA A 254 21.50 0.79 -12.01
CA ALA A 254 20.52 1.44 -12.87
C ALA A 254 19.18 0.66 -12.91
N PHE A 255 19.22 -0.68 -12.97
CA PHE A 255 18.02 -1.51 -12.93
C PHE A 255 17.27 -1.37 -11.61
N VAL A 256 17.99 -1.39 -10.48
CA VAL A 256 17.40 -1.22 -9.15
C VAL A 256 16.64 0.10 -9.09
N GLU A 257 17.26 1.20 -9.52
CA GLU A 257 16.62 2.52 -9.50
C GLU A 257 15.40 2.56 -10.43
N LEU A 258 15.52 2.08 -11.68
CA LEU A 258 14.42 2.04 -12.65
C LEU A 258 13.23 1.21 -12.17
N PHE A 259 13.48 0.03 -11.61
CA PHE A 259 12.41 -0.78 -11.03
C PHE A 259 11.77 -0.10 -9.82
N SER A 260 12.56 0.55 -8.97
CA SER A 260 12.03 1.26 -7.80
C SER A 260 11.13 2.45 -8.17
N ILE A 261 11.37 3.10 -9.32
CA ILE A 261 10.46 4.13 -9.86
C ILE A 261 9.11 3.51 -10.23
N THR A 262 9.12 2.41 -10.98
CA THR A 262 7.89 1.70 -11.38
C THR A 262 7.12 1.19 -10.17
N ASP A 263 7.81 0.56 -9.22
CA ASP A 263 7.18 0.03 -8.02
C ASP A 263 6.66 1.17 -7.14
N GLY A 264 7.39 2.28 -7.05
CA GLY A 264 6.94 3.49 -6.38
C GLY A 264 5.62 4.02 -6.95
N ILE A 265 5.51 4.16 -8.27
CA ILE A 265 4.26 4.59 -8.93
C ILE A 265 3.12 3.61 -8.62
N ARG A 266 3.39 2.29 -8.66
CA ARG A 266 2.38 1.27 -8.34
C ARG A 266 1.90 1.39 -6.90
N VAL A 267 2.81 1.58 -5.94
CA VAL A 267 2.50 1.76 -4.52
C VAL A 267 1.70 3.04 -4.31
N ALA A 268 2.12 4.15 -4.90
CA ALA A 268 1.40 5.44 -4.84
C ALA A 268 -0.05 5.31 -5.34
N LYS A 269 -0.24 4.69 -6.50
CA LYS A 269 -1.59 4.39 -7.04
C LYS A 269 -2.43 3.59 -6.06
N LYS A 270 -1.88 2.54 -5.46
CA LYS A 270 -2.60 1.69 -4.51
C LYS A 270 -2.93 2.44 -3.23
N LEU A 271 -2.03 3.26 -2.69
CA LEU A 271 -2.30 4.09 -1.52
C LEU A 271 -3.46 5.08 -1.78
N ARG A 272 -3.45 5.72 -2.95
CA ARG A 272 -4.54 6.60 -3.38
C ARG A 272 -5.87 5.86 -3.51
N GLN A 273 -5.88 4.66 -4.10
CA GLN A 273 -7.07 3.81 -4.17
C GLN A 273 -7.56 3.38 -2.77
N ALA A 274 -6.66 3.07 -1.84
CA ALA A 274 -7.00 2.73 -0.45
C ALA A 274 -7.65 3.92 0.27
N SER A 275 -7.13 5.14 0.05
CA SER A 275 -7.75 6.37 0.56
C SER A 275 -9.18 6.51 0.06
N ALA A 276 -9.38 6.34 -1.25
CA ALA A 276 -10.69 6.46 -1.86
C ALA A 276 -11.69 5.43 -1.30
N GLU A 277 -11.23 4.20 -1.06
CA GLU A 277 -12.03 3.16 -0.42
C GLU A 277 -12.41 3.49 1.03
N ALA A 278 -11.48 4.10 1.78
CA ALA A 278 -11.75 4.53 3.16
C ALA A 278 -12.81 5.64 3.19
N ASP A 279 -12.69 6.64 2.31
CA ASP A 279 -13.67 7.72 2.17
C ASP A 279 -15.03 7.19 1.69
N PHE A 280 -15.04 6.28 0.73
CA PHE A 280 -16.26 5.60 0.27
C PHE A 280 -16.94 4.83 1.42
N ALA A 281 -16.18 4.03 2.17
CA ALA A 281 -16.70 3.29 3.32
C ALA A 281 -17.25 4.22 4.41
N ALA A 282 -16.60 5.36 4.67
CA ALA A 282 -17.09 6.37 5.59
C ALA A 282 -18.43 6.96 5.13
N GLY A 283 -18.57 7.28 3.83
CA GLY A 283 -19.82 7.73 3.22
C GLY A 283 -20.96 6.71 3.38
N VAL A 284 -20.68 5.42 3.10
CA VAL A 284 -21.65 4.33 3.28
C VAL A 284 -22.06 4.15 4.74
N ALA A 285 -21.11 4.23 5.69
CA ALA A 285 -21.40 4.12 7.12
C ALA A 285 -22.36 5.22 7.59
N LEU A 286 -22.17 6.44 7.11
CA LEU A 286 -23.05 7.59 7.37
C LEU A 286 -24.46 7.38 6.80
N ILE A 287 -24.58 6.79 5.60
CA ILE A 287 -25.88 6.43 5.01
C ILE A 287 -26.59 5.37 5.85
N ASN A 288 -25.88 4.34 6.31
CA ASN A 288 -26.43 3.30 7.18
C ASN A 288 -26.93 3.87 8.54
N GLU A 289 -26.20 4.84 9.10
CA GLU A 289 -26.62 5.55 10.31
C GLU A 289 -27.89 6.37 10.05
N ALA A 290 -27.95 7.07 8.91
CA ALA A 290 -29.11 7.83 8.48
C ALA A 290 -30.36 6.94 8.29
N GLU A 291 -30.20 5.75 7.71
CA GLU A 291 -31.27 4.77 7.57
C GLU A 291 -31.80 4.27 8.92
N THR A 292 -30.88 4.01 9.86
CA THR A 292 -31.24 3.62 11.24
C THR A 292 -32.04 4.72 11.93
N LYS A 293 -31.63 5.98 11.78
CA LYS A 293 -32.35 7.16 12.31
C LYS A 293 -33.74 7.31 11.68
N LEU A 294 -33.86 7.12 10.37
CA LEU A 294 -35.15 7.16 9.69
C LEU A 294 -36.10 6.05 10.17
N THR A 295 -35.58 4.83 10.33
CA THR A 295 -36.35 3.68 10.83
C THR A 295 -36.87 3.94 12.25
N LYS A 296 -36.03 4.51 13.13
CA LYS A 296 -36.45 4.94 14.48
C LYS A 296 -37.55 5.99 14.43
N ALA A 297 -37.42 7.00 13.55
CA ALA A 297 -38.45 8.03 13.37
C ALA A 297 -39.78 7.43 12.90
N LYS A 298 -39.76 6.53 11.90
CA LYS A 298 -40.96 5.83 11.41
C LYS A 298 -41.62 4.99 12.50
N LYS A 299 -40.85 4.22 13.29
CA LYS A 299 -41.37 3.43 14.43
C LYS A 299 -41.98 4.30 15.53
N GLN A 300 -41.42 5.48 15.78
CA GLN A 300 -41.98 6.42 16.76
C GLN A 300 -43.34 6.96 16.31
N LEU A 301 -43.50 7.22 15.00
CA LEU A 301 -44.76 7.68 14.42
C LEU A 301 -45.82 6.58 14.34
N SER A 302 -45.43 5.32 14.11
CA SER A 302 -46.39 4.21 14.03
C SER A 302 -47.10 3.90 15.35
N ASN A 303 -46.50 4.27 16.49
CA ASN A 303 -47.10 4.04 17.80
C ASN A 303 -48.22 5.04 18.15
N LEU A 304 -48.49 6.03 17.28
CA LEU A 304 -49.50 7.09 17.48
C LEU A 304 -49.38 7.83 18.82
N ASP A 305 -48.20 7.78 19.45
CA ASP A 305 -47.92 8.39 20.74
C ASP A 305 -47.42 9.84 20.53
N PRO A 306 -48.24 10.85 20.88
CA PRO A 306 -47.90 12.28 20.76
C PRO A 306 -46.53 12.63 21.33
N SER A 307 -46.18 12.03 22.46
CA SER A 307 -44.97 12.36 23.21
C SER A 307 -43.69 12.04 22.43
N LYS A 308 -43.80 11.14 21.43
CA LYS A 308 -42.68 10.69 20.58
C LYS A 308 -42.53 11.48 19.28
N ASN A 309 -43.48 12.35 18.91
CA ASN A 309 -43.42 13.10 17.66
C ASN A 309 -42.20 14.03 17.58
N ASN A 310 -41.84 14.69 18.69
CA ASN A 310 -40.64 15.54 18.73
C ASN A 310 -39.35 14.74 18.54
N LEU A 311 -39.29 13.54 19.10
CA LEU A 311 -38.16 12.63 18.93
C LEU A 311 -38.09 12.10 17.48
N ALA A 312 -39.23 11.81 16.86
CA ALA A 312 -39.30 11.42 15.44
C ALA A 312 -38.81 12.55 14.52
N ILE A 313 -39.22 13.80 14.78
CA ILE A 313 -38.74 14.99 14.04
C ILE A 313 -37.23 15.15 14.22
N SER A 314 -36.71 14.98 15.44
CA SER A 314 -35.27 15.08 15.72
C SER A 314 -34.48 14.04 14.92
N ASN A 315 -34.90 12.77 14.98
CA ASN A 315 -34.29 11.68 14.22
C ASN A 315 -34.33 11.91 12.71
N ALA A 316 -35.48 12.35 12.18
CA ALA A 316 -35.61 12.65 10.75
C ALA A 316 -34.76 13.86 10.31
N LYS A 317 -34.65 14.92 11.13
CA LYS A 317 -33.74 16.05 10.84
C LYS A 317 -32.27 15.62 10.84
N ALA A 318 -31.91 14.66 11.69
CA ALA A 318 -30.55 14.14 11.73
C ALA A 318 -30.15 13.40 10.44
N VAL A 319 -31.10 12.85 9.68
CA VAL A 319 -30.85 12.28 8.34
C VAL A 319 -30.36 13.36 7.39
N SER A 320 -31.07 14.47 7.25
CA SER A 320 -30.73 15.54 6.30
C SER A 320 -29.41 16.25 6.63
N LYS A 321 -29.00 16.30 7.91
CA LYS A 321 -27.75 16.94 8.34
C LYS A 321 -26.50 16.18 7.88
N VAL A 322 -26.61 14.88 7.63
CA VAL A 322 -25.48 14.03 7.27
C VAL A 322 -25.06 14.22 5.79
N GLY A 323 -25.94 14.80 4.97
CA GLY A 323 -25.73 14.91 3.52
C GLY A 323 -24.47 15.66 3.09
N VAL A 324 -24.10 16.74 3.79
CA VAL A 324 -22.85 17.47 3.47
C VAL A 324 -21.63 16.59 3.71
N VAL A 325 -21.64 15.77 4.76
CA VAL A 325 -20.52 14.89 5.11
C VAL A 325 -20.44 13.71 4.13
N VAL A 326 -21.58 13.11 3.77
CA VAL A 326 -21.65 12.05 2.73
C VAL A 326 -21.16 12.57 1.39
N ALA A 327 -21.64 13.75 0.95
CA ALA A 327 -21.21 14.36 -0.30
C ALA A 327 -19.71 14.66 -0.31
N THR A 328 -19.16 15.13 0.80
CA THR A 328 -17.71 15.39 0.94
C THR A 328 -16.92 14.09 0.86
N ALA A 329 -17.33 13.05 1.59
CA ALA A 329 -16.66 11.75 1.57
C ALA A 329 -16.64 11.14 0.16
N PHE A 330 -17.78 11.15 -0.54
CA PHE A 330 -17.84 10.65 -1.92
C PHE A 330 -17.10 11.53 -2.92
N ALA A 331 -17.07 12.86 -2.74
CA ALA A 331 -16.27 13.75 -3.57
C ALA A 331 -14.77 13.46 -3.41
N ASN A 332 -14.29 13.28 -2.17
CA ASN A 332 -12.90 12.91 -1.89
C ASN A 332 -12.56 11.54 -2.50
N ALA A 333 -13.43 10.55 -2.32
CA ALA A 333 -13.26 9.23 -2.90
C ALA A 333 -13.15 9.28 -4.43
N LYS A 334 -14.05 10.03 -5.09
CA LYS A 334 -14.06 10.21 -6.55
C LYS A 334 -12.84 10.98 -7.06
N ASP A 335 -12.45 12.05 -6.37
CA ASP A 335 -11.24 12.80 -6.72
C ASP A 335 -10.02 11.89 -6.65
N ALA A 336 -9.86 11.16 -5.53
CA ALA A 336 -8.77 10.23 -5.33
C ALA A 336 -8.79 9.07 -6.35
N TRP A 337 -9.94 8.47 -6.66
CA TRP A 337 -10.04 7.33 -7.58
C TRP A 337 -11.29 7.43 -8.46
N PRO A 338 -11.20 8.03 -9.66
CA PRO A 338 -12.36 8.31 -10.51
C PRO A 338 -13.21 7.08 -10.88
N GLU A 339 -12.61 5.90 -11.01
CA GLU A 339 -13.32 4.66 -11.34
C GLU A 339 -14.21 4.16 -10.18
N ILE A 340 -14.08 4.70 -8.97
CA ILE A 340 -15.00 4.38 -7.86
C ILE A 340 -16.40 5.02 -8.05
N ASP A 341 -16.55 5.93 -9.02
CA ASP A 341 -17.80 6.66 -9.30
C ASP A 341 -18.99 5.72 -9.56
N GLU A 342 -18.76 4.61 -10.28
CA GLU A 342 -19.79 3.59 -10.55
C GLU A 342 -20.37 2.97 -9.27
N ARG A 343 -19.59 2.96 -8.18
CA ARG A 343 -20.02 2.46 -6.87
C ARG A 343 -20.62 3.55 -5.99
N ILE A 344 -20.28 4.80 -6.21
CA ILE A 344 -20.82 5.96 -5.48
C ILE A 344 -22.27 6.21 -5.89
N GLU A 345 -22.59 6.13 -7.19
CA GLU A 345 -23.89 6.53 -7.72
C GLU A 345 -25.10 5.81 -7.06
N PRO A 346 -25.10 4.47 -6.86
CA PRO A 346 -26.19 3.80 -6.17
C PRO A 346 -26.40 4.25 -4.72
N GLU A 347 -25.32 4.60 -4.03
CA GLU A 347 -25.37 5.06 -2.63
C GLU A 347 -25.88 6.51 -2.53
N ILE A 348 -25.59 7.37 -3.50
CA ILE A 348 -26.20 8.70 -3.61
C ILE A 348 -27.71 8.59 -3.80
N VAL A 349 -28.17 7.74 -4.73
CA VAL A 349 -29.60 7.50 -4.96
C VAL A 349 -30.28 7.00 -3.68
N ARG A 350 -29.66 6.03 -3.00
CA ARG A 350 -30.14 5.52 -1.72
C ARG A 350 -30.25 6.62 -0.66
N TYR A 351 -29.24 7.48 -0.53
CA TYR A 351 -29.27 8.59 0.42
C TYR A 351 -30.40 9.59 0.10
N ASP A 352 -30.64 9.91 -1.17
CA ASP A 352 -31.73 10.79 -1.59
C ASP A 352 -33.11 10.22 -1.22
N GLU A 353 -33.31 8.91 -1.34
CA GLU A 353 -34.52 8.25 -0.88
C GLU A 353 -34.71 8.37 0.64
N LEU A 354 -33.63 8.26 1.42
CA LEU A 354 -33.67 8.49 2.86
C LEU A 354 -34.07 9.93 3.20
N VAL A 355 -33.55 10.92 2.47
CA VAL A 355 -33.88 12.34 2.66
C VAL A 355 -35.36 12.62 2.32
N LYS A 356 -35.87 12.03 1.24
CA LYS A 356 -37.31 12.08 0.89
C LYS A 356 -38.16 11.45 1.99
N GLY A 357 -37.76 10.28 2.49
CA GLY A 357 -38.41 9.58 3.59
C GLY A 357 -38.43 10.39 4.89
N ALA A 358 -37.31 11.01 5.26
CA ALA A 358 -37.19 11.88 6.43
C ALA A 358 -38.10 13.11 6.32
N SER A 359 -38.16 13.73 5.14
CA SER A 359 -39.06 14.85 4.87
C SER A 359 -40.53 14.47 5.05
N SER A 360 -40.94 13.28 4.57
CA SER A 360 -42.29 12.74 4.82
C SER A 360 -42.54 12.49 6.31
N ALA A 361 -41.60 11.89 7.04
CA ALA A 361 -41.74 11.63 8.47
C ALA A 361 -41.94 12.93 9.27
N ILE A 362 -41.19 14.00 8.94
CA ILE A 362 -41.36 15.32 9.56
C ILE A 362 -42.77 15.88 9.30
N LYS A 363 -43.28 15.76 8.07
CA LYS A 363 -44.63 16.22 7.72
C LYS A 363 -45.70 15.45 8.52
N SER A 364 -45.61 14.13 8.60
CA SER A 364 -46.52 13.29 9.38
C SER A 364 -46.50 13.62 10.88
N ALA A 365 -45.31 13.79 11.47
CA ALA A 365 -45.17 14.15 12.87
C ALA A 365 -45.84 15.49 13.22
N LYS A 366 -45.67 16.49 12.33
CA LYS A 366 -46.32 17.81 12.49
C LYS A 366 -47.84 17.70 12.37
N ALA A 367 -48.35 16.95 11.40
CA ALA A 367 -49.78 16.74 11.22
C ALA A 367 -50.43 16.06 12.45
N ASN A 368 -49.77 15.05 13.01
CA ASN A 368 -50.22 14.39 14.23
C ASN A 368 -50.32 15.38 15.40
N ASN A 369 -49.27 16.18 15.64
CA ASN A 369 -49.26 17.21 16.69
C ASN A 369 -50.43 18.18 16.58
N THR A 370 -50.78 18.63 15.36
CA THR A 370 -51.91 19.52 15.14
C THR A 370 -53.24 18.86 15.49
N GLN A 371 -53.47 17.60 15.08
CA GLN A 371 -54.70 16.88 15.40
C GLN A 371 -54.91 16.68 16.91
N ILE A 372 -53.82 16.44 17.65
CA ILE A 372 -53.87 16.26 19.11
C ILE A 372 -54.27 17.56 19.78
N ASN A 373 -53.66 18.68 19.39
CA ASN A 373 -54.01 20.00 19.93
C ASN A 373 -55.51 20.30 19.74
N HIS A 374 -56.07 19.99 18.57
CA HIS A 374 -57.52 20.14 18.35
C HIS A 374 -58.37 19.22 19.24
N ARG A 375 -57.95 17.97 19.49
CA ARG A 375 -58.68 17.03 20.37
C ARG A 375 -58.63 17.45 21.83
N ASP A 376 -57.48 17.92 22.31
CA ASP A 376 -57.32 18.35 23.70
C ASP A 376 -58.14 19.63 23.95
N ILE A 377 -58.09 20.60 23.03
CA ILE A 377 -58.96 21.80 23.06
C ILE A 377 -60.44 21.40 23.09
N ALA A 378 -60.87 20.47 22.22
CA ALA A 378 -62.26 20.01 22.20
C ALA A 378 -62.66 19.31 23.50
N ARG A 379 -61.77 18.53 24.12
CA ARG A 379 -62.00 17.88 25.41
C ARG A 379 -62.14 18.90 26.55
N ASP A 380 -61.30 19.92 26.56
CA ASP A 380 -61.34 20.97 27.58
C ASP A 380 -62.60 21.84 27.43
N ILE A 381 -63.02 22.15 26.20
CA ILE A 381 -64.31 22.82 25.94
C ILE A 381 -65.47 21.96 26.47
N LEU A 382 -65.48 20.65 26.19
CA LEU A 382 -66.52 19.74 26.68
C LEU A 382 -66.58 19.67 28.22
N ARG A 383 -65.43 19.73 28.90
CA ARG A 383 -65.38 19.76 30.38
C ARG A 383 -65.89 21.06 30.99
N ILE A 384 -65.73 22.19 30.29
CA ILE A 384 -66.25 23.49 30.76
C ILE A 384 -67.77 23.57 30.60
N LEU A 385 -68.34 22.84 29.64
CA LEU A 385 -69.78 22.85 29.35
C LEU A 385 -70.59 21.86 30.21
N GLN A 386 -69.94 20.99 30.97
CA GLN A 386 -70.56 20.06 31.93
C GLN A 386 -70.43 20.61 33.35
#